data_AF-A0A484Y4E1-F1
#
_entry.id   AF-A0A484Y4E1-F1
#
_cell.length_a   1.000
_cell.length_b   1.000
_cell.length_c   1.000
_cell.angle_alpha   90.00
_cell.angle_beta   90.00
_cell.angle_gamma   90.00
#
_symmetry.space_group_name_H-M   'P 1'
#
loop_
_entity.id
_entity.type
_entity.pdbx_description
1 polymer ?
#
loop_
_entity_poly.entity_id
_entity_poly.type
_entity_poly.pdbx_seq_one_letter_code
_entity_poly.pdbx_strand_id
1 'polypeptide(L)' 'MKALSKLKAEEGIWMTDVPVPELGHNDLLIKIRKTAICGTDVHIYNWDEWSQKTIPVPMVVAMNMSVKW' A
#
# COMPACT_ATOMS: atom_id res chain seq x y z
N MET A 1 5.56 -4.61 -10.31
CA MET A 1 5.04 -5.53 -9.28
C MET A 1 3.74 -4.95 -8.76
N LYS A 2 2.73 -5.78 -8.50
CA LYS A 2 1.42 -5.29 -8.07
C LYS A 2 1.44 -4.84 -6.61
N ALA A 3 0.89 -3.67 -6.35
CA ALA A 3 0.76 -3.11 -5.01
C ALA A 3 -0.58 -2.37 -4.86
N LEU A 4 -1.15 -2.42 -3.65
CA LEU A 4 -2.29 -1.58 -3.29
C LEU A 4 -1.75 -0.22 -2.85
N SER A 5 -2.19 0.83 -3.53
CA SER A 5 -1.68 2.18 -3.35
C SER A 5 -2.82 3.17 -3.21
N LYS A 6 -2.62 4.16 -2.34
CA LYS A 6 -3.45 5.36 -2.26
C LYS A 6 -2.95 6.33 -3.31
N LEU A 7 -3.61 6.34 -4.47
CA LEU A 7 -3.22 7.16 -5.62
C LEU A 7 -3.87 8.53 -5.62
N LYS A 8 -5.01 8.68 -4.95
CA LYS A 8 -5.81 9.89 -4.92
C LYS A 8 -6.29 10.20 -3.52
N ALA A 9 -6.50 11.48 -3.24
CA ALA A 9 -7.04 11.98 -1.98
C ALA A 9 -8.58 11.86 -1.94
N GLU A 10 -9.10 10.67 -2.21
CA GLU A 10 -10.52 10.32 -2.16
C GLU A 10 -10.70 8.93 -1.56
N GLU A 11 -11.91 8.55 -1.18
CA GLU A 11 -12.21 7.20 -0.68
C GLU A 11 -11.80 6.13 -1.71
N GLY A 12 -11.16 5.06 -1.23
CA GLY A 12 -10.75 3.92 -2.04
C GLY A 12 -9.26 3.61 -2.00
N ILE A 13 -8.88 2.49 -2.60
CA ILE A 13 -7.50 2.07 -2.80
C ILE A 13 -7.37 1.42 -4.18
N TRP A 14 -6.23 1.60 -4.84
CA TRP A 14 -6.04 1.16 -6.22
C TRP A 14 -4.92 0.15 -6.31
N MET A 15 -5.15 -0.91 -7.08
CA MET A 15 -4.09 -1.83 -7.44
C MET A 15 -3.34 -1.26 -8.64
N THR A 16 -2.05 -1.01 -8.47
CA THR A 16 -1.16 -0.49 -9.51
C THR A 16 0.12 -1.30 -9.61
N ASP A 17 0.79 -1.20 -10.74
CA ASP A 17 2.13 -1.76 -10.93
C ASP A 17 3.18 -0.72 -10.55
N VAL A 18 4.02 -1.07 -9.59
CA VAL A 18 5.16 -0.27 -9.11
C VAL A 18 6.49 -0.94 -9.48
N PRO A 19 7.59 -0.20 -9.65
CA PRO A 19 8.90 -0.80 -9.81
C PRO A 19 9.29 -1.62 -8.57
N VAL A 20 10.19 -2.59 -8.76
CA VAL A 20 10.81 -3.29 -7.63
C VAL A 20 11.76 -2.29 -6.95
N PRO A 21 11.72 -2.14 -5.62
CA PRO A 21 12.59 -1.20 -4.92
C PRO A 21 14.07 -1.60 -5.05
N GLU A 22 14.94 -0.60 -5.12
CA GLU A 22 16.39 -0.80 -5.05
C GLU A 22 16.82 -1.12 -3.62
N LEU A 23 17.81 -2.00 -3.47
CA LEU A 23 18.30 -2.44 -2.17
C LEU A 23 19.60 -1.74 -1.82
N GLY A 24 19.62 -1.05 -0.69
CA GLY A 24 20.84 -0.56 -0.05
C GLY A 24 21.60 -1.66 0.68
N HIS A 25 22.71 -1.30 1.31
CA HIS A 25 23.61 -2.23 2.00
C HIS A 25 22.95 -3.03 3.13
N ASN A 26 21.95 -2.45 3.80
CA ASN A 26 21.27 -3.04 4.96
C ASN A 26 19.80 -3.39 4.69
N ASP A 27 19.39 -3.43 3.42
CA ASP A 27 17.99 -3.67 3.06
C ASP A 27 17.74 -5.14 2.71
N LEU A 28 16.53 -5.61 3.03
CA LEU A 28 16.07 -6.95 2.65
C LEU A 28 14.88 -6.85 1.71
N LEU A 29 14.94 -7.58 0.59
CA LEU A 29 13.81 -7.72 -0.32
C LEU A 29 12.92 -8.89 0.10
N ILE A 30 11.76 -8.58 0.67
CA ILE A 30 10.81 -9.59 1.13
C ILE A 30 9.71 -9.81 0.09
N LYS A 31 9.55 -11.06 -0.35
CA LYS A 31 8.43 -11.46 -1.21
C LYS A 31 7.20 -11.80 -0.38
N ILE A 32 6.25 -10.88 -0.31
CA ILE A 32 4.98 -11.08 0.41
C ILE A 32 4.12 -12.12 -0.34
N ARG A 33 3.58 -13.11 0.39
CA ARG A 33 2.69 -14.14 -0.19
C ARG A 33 1.24 -13.94 0.20
N LYS A 34 1.01 -13.46 1.42
CA LYS A 34 -0.29 -13.13 2.00
C LYS A 34 -0.09 -11.90 2.87
N THR A 35 -1.09 -11.03 2.90
CA THR A 35 -1.15 -9.88 3.79
C THR A 35 -2.52 -9.86 4.45
N ALA A 36 -2.62 -9.23 5.61
CA ALA A 36 -3.88 -9.01 6.32
C ALA A 36 -4.19 -7.51 6.33
N ILE A 37 -5.48 -7.19 6.38
CA ILE A 37 -5.99 -5.83 6.53
C ILE A 37 -6.19 -5.58 8.02
N CYS A 38 -5.69 -4.45 8.53
CA CYS A 38 -5.89 -4.00 9.90
C CYS A 38 -6.81 -2.77 9.96
N GLY A 39 -7.14 -2.30 11.16
CA GLY A 39 -8.00 -1.12 11.34
C GLY A 39 -7.45 0.14 10.66
N THR A 40 -6.12 0.32 10.63
CA THR A 40 -5.47 1.45 9.97
C THR A 40 -5.70 1.46 8.46
N ASP A 41 -5.73 0.28 7.82
CA ASP A 41 -6.02 0.18 6.39
C ASP A 41 -7.45 0.65 6.06
N VAL A 42 -8.40 0.45 6.99
CA VAL A 42 -9.77 0.92 6.85
C VAL A 42 -9.84 2.44 6.90
N HIS A 43 -9.08 3.08 7.80
CA HIS A 43 -8.97 4.54 7.84
C HIS A 43 -8.43 5.09 6.50
N ILE A 44 -7.35 4.49 5.99
CA ILE A 44 -6.74 4.87 4.71
C ILE A 44 -7.72 4.70 3.55
N TYR A 45 -8.47 3.60 3.54
CA TYR A 45 -9.50 3.35 2.53
C TYR A 45 -10.60 4.41 2.59
N ASN A 46 -11.19 4.63 3.77
CA ASN A 46 -12.29 5.59 4.01
C ASN A 46 -11.88 7.06 3.80
N TRP A 47 -10.57 7.34 3.78
CA TRP A 47 -10.02 8.69 3.60
C TRP A 47 -10.53 9.71 4.62
N ASP A 48 -10.53 9.29 5.87
CA ASP A 48 -10.97 10.11 7.00
C ASP A 48 -9.97 11.21 7.39
N GLU A 49 -10.33 12.04 8.39
CA GLU A 49 -9.48 13.16 8.83
C GLU A 49 -8.07 12.73 9.26
N TRP A 50 -7.93 11.56 9.88
CA TRP A 50 -6.62 11.06 10.28
C TRP A 50 -5.77 10.74 9.05
N SER A 51 -6.35 10.08 8.06
CA SER A 51 -5.68 9.71 6.82
C SER A 51 -5.29 10.94 6.01
N GLN A 52 -6.17 11.94 5.91
CA GLN A 52 -5.90 13.21 5.23
C GLN A 52 -4.73 13.99 5.83
N LYS A 53 -4.51 13.88 7.15
CA LYS A 53 -3.42 14.55 7.86
C LYS A 53 -2.10 13.77 7.83
N THR A 54 -2.16 12.44 7.74
CA THR A 54 -1.00 11.56 7.98
C THR A 54 -0.45 10.94 6.70
N ILE A 55 -1.31 10.67 5.71
CA ILE A 55 -0.97 9.85 4.55
C ILE A 55 -0.68 10.75 3.34
N PRO A 56 0.56 10.80 2.84
CA PRO A 56 0.87 11.51 1.62
C PRO A 56 0.31 10.74 0.42
N VAL A 57 -0.11 11.49 -0.62
CA VAL A 57 -0.61 10.92 -1.87
C VAL A 57 0.34 11.34 -3.01
N PRO A 58 0.85 10.40 -3.84
CA PRO A 58 0.58 8.97 -3.84
C PRO A 58 1.47 8.17 -2.86
N MET A 59 0.90 7.15 -2.21
CA MET A 59 1.64 6.23 -1.33
C MET A 59 1.25 4.77 -1.57
N VAL A 60 2.25 3.89 -1.57
CA VAL A 60 2.03 2.43 -1.56
C VAL A 60 1.69 2.00 -0.12
N VAL A 61 0.51 1.43 0.07
CA VAL A 61 0.01 1.01 1.41
C VAL A 61 0.39 -0.44 1.67
N ALA A 62 0.23 -1.32 0.69
CA ALA A 62 0.59 -2.73 0.81
C ALA A 62 1.32 -3.22 -0.45
N MET A 63 2.49 -3.84 -0.23
CA MET A 63 3.33 -4.39 -1.31
C MET A 63 3.06 -5.88 -1.53
N ASN A 64 2.95 -6.28 -2.79
CA ASN A 64 2.93 -7.65 -3.28
C ASN A 64 1.82 -8.59 -2.75
N MET A 65 0.61 -8.40 -3.28
CA MET A 65 -0.48 -9.39 -3.18
C MET A 65 -0.49 -10.31 -4.41
N SER A 66 -0.19 -11.60 -4.23
CA SER A 66 -0.71 -12.65 -5.09
C SER A 66 -2.05 -13.11 -4.50
N VAL A 67 -3.15 -12.47 -4.89
CA VAL A 67 -4.50 -12.98 -4.58
C VAL A 67 -4.72 -14.20 -5.48
N LYS A 68 -4.45 -15.39 -4.96
CA LYS A 68 -5.09 -16.60 -5.47
C LYS A 68 -6.37 -16.76 -4.65
N TRP A 69 -7.50 -16.51 -5.31
CA TRP A 69 -8.81 -16.95 -4.86
C TRP A 69 -8.82 -18.48 -4.71
#